data_AF-A0ABD5QKD8-F1
#
_entry.id   AF-A0ABD5QKD8-F1
#
_cell.length_a   1.000
_cell.length_b   1.000
_cell.length_c   1.000
_cell.angle_alpha   90.00
_cell.angle_beta   90.00
_cell.angle_gamma   90.00
#
_symmetry.space_group_name_H-M   'P 1'
#
loop_
_entity.id
_entity.type
_entity.pdbx_description
1 polymer ?
#
loop_
_entity_poly.entity_id
_entity_poly.type
_entity_poly.pdbx_seq_one_letter_code
_entity_poly.pdbx_strand_id
1 'polypeptide(L)'
;MAEALHQLVSEAREYVEINRLYLNRGFYRVHLALTLEDLGVKFVIRAPQTRKVQQFIENHDSDTFITEYEMVRSNPPTGRTTVRLVVVPHRTREDDQFCLVTNCDLDVSSDVEIAQPLAEAYRHRWGIETSYRKITEFLPRTSSPTFSIRLFYFLLAIEPV
;
A
#
# COMPACT_ATOMS: atom_id res chain seq x y z
N MET A 1 -14.19 4.65 -7.23
CA MET A 1 -12.94 4.23 -6.53
C MET A 1 -11.99 3.50 -7.47
N ALA A 2 -12.37 2.38 -8.08
CA ALA A 2 -11.53 1.69 -9.06
C ALA A 2 -11.18 2.57 -10.27
N GLU A 3 -12.18 3.27 -10.82
CA GLU A 3 -12.00 4.22 -11.93
C GLU A 3 -11.04 5.38 -11.57
N ALA A 4 -11.20 5.97 -10.38
CA ALA A 4 -10.27 7.00 -9.90
C ALA A 4 -8.84 6.47 -9.72
N LEU A 5 -8.67 5.24 -9.24
CA LEU A 5 -7.36 4.60 -9.14
C LEU A 5 -6.74 4.39 -10.53
N HIS A 6 -7.55 3.91 -11.48
CA HIS A 6 -7.13 3.72 -12.87
C HIS A 6 -6.68 5.04 -13.50
N GLN A 7 -7.48 6.10 -13.35
CA GLN A 7 -7.15 7.43 -13.85
C GLN A 7 -5.84 7.94 -13.25
N LEU A 8 -5.70 7.90 -11.92
CA LEU A 8 -4.48 8.36 -11.24
C LEU A 8 -3.23 7.61 -11.69
N VAL A 9 -3.31 6.28 -11.82
CA VAL A 9 -2.18 5.46 -12.26
C VAL A 9 -1.85 5.74 -13.73
N SER A 10 -2.86 5.92 -14.58
CA SER A 10 -2.68 6.20 -16.00
C SER A 10 -2.03 7.58 -16.21
N GLU A 11 -2.54 8.61 -15.54
CA GLU A 11 -1.99 9.97 -15.61
C GLU A 11 -0.56 10.01 -15.05
N ALA A 12 -0.29 9.38 -13.90
CA ALA A 12 1.06 9.37 -13.33
C ALA A 12 2.09 8.70 -14.27
N ARG A 13 1.68 7.67 -15.02
CA ARG A 13 2.53 6.97 -16.00
C ARG A 13 2.95 7.84 -17.18
N GLU A 14 2.22 8.92 -17.48
CA GLU A 14 2.63 9.87 -18.52
C GLU A 14 3.89 10.65 -18.13
N TYR A 15 4.18 10.74 -16.83
CA TYR A 15 5.28 11.54 -16.29
C TYR A 15 6.39 10.72 -15.63
N VAL A 16 6.06 9.55 -15.06
CA VAL A 16 7.03 8.72 -14.30
C VAL A 16 6.84 7.23 -14.53
N GLU A 17 7.94 6.48 -14.48
CA GLU A 17 7.87 5.02 -14.43
C GLU A 17 7.47 4.55 -13.02
N ILE A 18 6.31 3.88 -12.93
CA ILE A 18 5.80 3.35 -11.66
C ILE A 18 6.40 1.97 -11.41
N ASN A 19 7.45 1.90 -10.57
CA ASN A 19 8.03 0.64 -10.14
C ASN A 19 7.06 -0.17 -9.24
N ARG A 20 6.52 0.49 -8.19
CA ARG A 20 5.66 -0.16 -7.20
C ARG A 20 4.78 0.83 -6.44
N LEU A 21 3.51 0.47 -6.21
CA LEU A 21 2.57 1.24 -5.40
C LEU A 21 2.48 0.72 -3.95
N TYR A 22 2.55 1.62 -2.98
CA TYR A 22 2.35 1.31 -1.56
C TYR A 22 1.00 1.86 -1.09
N LEU A 23 0.10 0.96 -0.70
CA LEU A 23 -1.32 1.26 -0.49
C LEU A 23 -1.78 0.94 0.94
N ASN A 24 -2.59 1.84 1.48
CA ASN A 24 -3.12 1.72 2.83
C ASN A 24 -4.12 0.57 3.00
N ARG A 25 -4.40 0.23 4.27
CA ARG A 25 -5.38 -0.81 4.64
C ARG A 25 -6.76 -0.60 4.02
N GLY A 26 -7.17 0.64 3.79
CA GLY A 26 -8.46 0.97 3.13
C GLY A 26 -8.57 0.48 1.68
N PHE A 27 -7.44 0.22 1.03
CA PHE A 27 -7.34 -0.32 -0.33
C PHE A 27 -7.30 -1.85 -0.36
N TYR A 28 -7.37 -2.53 0.79
CA TYR A 28 -7.47 -3.99 0.86
C TYR A 28 -8.86 -4.44 0.39
N ARG A 29 -9.05 -4.47 -0.93
CA ARG A 29 -10.30 -4.84 -1.60
C ARG A 29 -9.97 -5.58 -2.90
N VAL A 30 -10.66 -6.69 -3.13
CA VAL A 30 -10.40 -7.58 -4.27
C VAL A 30 -10.46 -6.86 -5.62
N HIS A 31 -11.49 -6.04 -5.84
CA HIS A 31 -11.62 -5.30 -7.10
C HIS A 31 -10.50 -4.27 -7.33
N LEU A 32 -9.91 -3.71 -6.27
CA LEU A 32 -8.79 -2.77 -6.41
C LEU A 32 -7.50 -3.51 -6.74
N ALA A 33 -7.28 -4.69 -6.12
CA ALA A 33 -6.16 -5.55 -6.48
C ALA A 33 -6.25 -5.99 -7.96
N LEU A 34 -7.43 -6.44 -8.40
CA LEU A 34 -7.68 -6.77 -9.82
C LEU A 34 -7.44 -5.59 -10.74
N THR A 35 -7.92 -4.38 -10.38
CA THR A 35 -7.67 -3.17 -11.20
C THR A 35 -6.17 -2.89 -11.34
N LEU A 36 -5.38 -3.09 -10.29
CA LEU A 36 -3.93 -2.87 -10.32
C LEU A 36 -3.20 -3.95 -11.11
N GLU A 37 -3.69 -5.19 -11.07
CA GLU A 37 -3.22 -6.31 -11.90
C GLU A 37 -3.50 -6.04 -13.38
N ASP A 38 -4.72 -5.61 -13.73
CA ASP A 38 -5.11 -5.24 -15.09
C ASP A 38 -4.25 -4.08 -15.64
N LEU A 39 -3.86 -3.15 -14.77
CA LEU A 39 -2.94 -2.07 -15.10
C LEU A 39 -1.47 -2.54 -15.19
N GLY A 40 -1.14 -3.76 -14.79
CA GLY A 40 0.22 -4.28 -14.77
C GLY A 40 1.12 -3.54 -13.77
N VAL A 41 0.58 -3.06 -12.64
CA VAL A 41 1.35 -2.36 -11.61
C VAL A 41 1.64 -3.30 -10.44
N LYS A 42 2.92 -3.34 -10.02
CA LYS A 42 3.30 -4.02 -8.78
C LYS A 42 2.79 -3.23 -7.57
N PHE A 43 2.15 -3.89 -6.61
CA PHE A 43 1.60 -3.21 -5.44
C PHE A 43 1.98 -3.92 -4.14
N VAL A 44 1.94 -3.16 -3.05
CA VAL A 44 2.00 -3.67 -1.67
C VAL A 44 0.89 -2.99 -0.89
N ILE A 45 -0.08 -3.76 -0.40
CA ILE A 45 -1.22 -3.26 0.37
C ILE A 45 -1.12 -3.75 1.81
N ARG A 46 -1.37 -2.87 2.79
CA ARG A 46 -1.52 -3.29 4.18
C ARG A 46 -2.73 -4.22 4.35
N ALA A 47 -2.49 -5.44 4.80
CA ALA A 47 -3.54 -6.42 5.01
C ALA A 47 -4.10 -6.34 6.45
N PRO A 48 -5.43 -6.34 6.63
CA PRO A 48 -6.03 -6.62 7.94
C PRO A 48 -5.77 -8.08 8.34
N GLN A 49 -5.57 -8.31 9.64
CA GLN A 49 -5.61 -9.64 10.23
C GLN A 49 -7.06 -10.13 10.30
N THR A 50 -7.61 -10.53 9.15
CA THR A 50 -8.89 -11.23 9.09
C THR A 50 -8.75 -12.62 9.70
N ARG A 51 -9.86 -13.28 10.04
CA ARG A 51 -9.85 -14.67 10.53
C ARG A 51 -9.02 -15.61 9.63
N LYS A 52 -9.12 -15.45 8.30
CA LYS A 52 -8.34 -16.25 7.35
C LYS A 52 -6.84 -15.99 7.49
N VAL A 53 -6.43 -14.73 7.62
CA VAL A 53 -5.01 -14.35 7.82
C VAL A 53 -4.50 -14.83 9.18
N GLN A 54 -5.31 -14.74 10.23
CA GLN A 54 -4.96 -15.26 11.57
C GLN A 54 -4.75 -16.77 11.54
N GLN A 55 -5.62 -17.53 10.85
CA GLN A 55 -5.42 -18.96 10.65
C GLN A 55 -4.09 -19.26 9.93
N PHE A 56 -3.68 -18.45 8.96
CA PHE A 56 -2.36 -18.61 8.34
C PHE A 56 -1.22 -18.37 9.32
N ILE A 57 -1.35 -17.37 10.18
CA ILE A 57 -0.35 -17.05 11.22
C ILE A 57 -0.25 -18.20 12.24
N GLU A 58 -1.38 -18.68 12.75
CA GLU A 58 -1.43 -19.77 13.74
C GLU A 58 -0.90 -21.11 13.21
N ASN A 59 -1.04 -21.36 11.90
CA ASN A 59 -0.59 -22.60 11.27
C ASN A 59 0.89 -22.59 10.84
N HIS A 60 1.59 -21.46 10.95
CA HIS A 60 3.02 -21.36 10.61
C HIS A 60 3.87 -21.38 11.87
N ASP A 61 4.96 -22.15 11.84
CA ASP A 61 5.90 -22.27 12.97
C ASP A 61 6.85 -21.06 13.10
N SER A 62 6.84 -20.14 12.14
CA SER A 62 7.71 -18.96 12.11
C SER A 62 6.91 -17.67 12.14
N ASP A 63 7.40 -16.67 12.88
CA ASP A 63 6.78 -15.34 12.95
C ASP A 63 6.97 -14.51 11.67
N THR A 64 7.86 -14.93 10.76
CA THR A 64 8.11 -14.30 9.47
C THR A 64 7.98 -15.30 8.34
N PHE A 65 7.05 -15.08 7.43
CA PHE A 65 6.83 -15.97 6.29
C PHE A 65 6.16 -15.28 5.11
N ILE A 66 6.27 -15.92 3.94
CA ILE A 66 5.58 -15.55 2.72
C ILE A 66 4.75 -16.76 2.28
N THR A 67 3.49 -16.54 1.91
CA THR A 67 2.61 -17.63 1.47
C THR A 67 1.67 -17.18 0.37
N GLU A 68 1.13 -18.14 -0.38
CA GLU A 68 0.03 -17.89 -1.31
C GLU A 68 -1.24 -17.56 -0.57
N TYR A 69 -1.88 -16.47 -1.00
CA TYR A 69 -3.09 -16.01 -0.39
C TYR A 69 -4.11 -15.60 -1.43
N GLU A 70 -5.27 -16.24 -1.38
CA GLU A 70 -6.40 -15.92 -2.24
C GLU A 70 -7.28 -14.87 -1.57
N MET A 71 -7.33 -13.68 -2.18
CA MET A 71 -8.26 -12.62 -1.89
C MET A 71 -9.60 -12.94 -2.56
N VAL A 72 -10.63 -13.24 -1.75
CA VAL A 72 -11.96 -13.61 -2.24
C VAL A 72 -13.01 -12.63 -1.75
N ARG A 73 -13.92 -12.23 -2.63
CA ARG A 73 -15.12 -11.49 -2.28
C ARG A 73 -16.34 -12.14 -2.92
N SER A 74 -17.21 -12.69 -2.08
CA SER A 74 -18.44 -13.37 -2.52
C SER A 74 -19.63 -12.42 -2.72
N ASN A 75 -19.57 -11.19 -2.20
CA ASN A 75 -20.63 -10.20 -2.41
C ASN A 75 -20.35 -9.36 -3.67
N PRO A 76 -21.39 -9.01 -4.47
CA PRO A 76 -21.24 -8.15 -5.64
C PRO A 76 -20.57 -6.78 -5.39
N PRO A 77 -19.72 -6.27 -6.31
CA PRO A 77 -19.06 -7.04 -7.36
C PRO A 77 -18.17 -8.16 -6.79
N THR A 78 -18.47 -9.40 -7.21
CA THR A 78 -17.70 -10.59 -6.83
C THR A 78 -16.33 -10.54 -7.48
N GLY A 79 -15.33 -11.11 -6.82
CA GLY A 79 -13.98 -11.14 -7.37
C GLY A 79 -13.08 -12.08 -6.61
N ARG A 80 -12.02 -12.51 -7.29
CA ARG A 80 -11.02 -13.41 -6.74
C ARG A 80 -9.67 -13.10 -7.38
N THR A 81 -8.64 -12.96 -6.56
CA THR A 81 -7.26 -12.86 -7.05
C THR A 81 -6.30 -13.56 -6.09
N THR A 82 -5.22 -14.10 -6.62
CA THR A 82 -4.16 -14.75 -5.87
C THR A 82 -2.99 -13.80 -5.74
N VAL A 83 -2.57 -13.55 -4.49
CA VAL A 83 -1.48 -12.65 -4.13
C VAL A 83 -0.54 -13.35 -3.16
N ARG A 84 0.64 -12.79 -2.94
CA ARG A 84 1.54 -13.20 -1.85
C ARG A 84 1.13 -12.47 -0.58
N LEU A 85 0.88 -13.22 0.49
CA LEU A 85 0.76 -12.69 1.85
C LEU A 85 2.13 -12.72 2.51
N VAL A 86 2.60 -11.56 2.95
CA VAL A 86 3.86 -11.39 3.66
C VAL A 86 3.52 -11.04 5.10
N VAL A 87 4.05 -11.82 6.04
CA VAL A 87 3.84 -11.65 7.48
C VAL A 87 5.21 -11.44 8.13
N VAL A 88 5.30 -10.41 8.96
CA VAL A 88 6.46 -10.15 9.83
C VAL A 88 5.97 -9.74 11.22
N PRO A 89 6.78 -9.85 12.29
CA PRO A 89 6.42 -9.36 13.61
C PRO A 89 6.07 -7.87 13.61
N HIS A 90 5.12 -7.48 14.45
CA HIS A 90 4.85 -6.08 14.70
C HIS A 90 6.01 -5.46 15.49
N ARG A 91 6.48 -4.28 15.06
CA ARG A 91 7.71 -3.67 15.61
C ARG A 91 7.62 -3.33 17.11
N THR A 92 6.44 -3.02 17.61
CA THR A 92 6.24 -2.48 18.97
C THR A 92 5.19 -3.21 19.79
N ARG A 93 4.47 -4.16 19.20
CA ARG A 93 3.38 -4.87 19.88
C ARG A 93 3.81 -6.32 19.89
N GLU A 94 4.11 -6.82 21.08
CA GLU A 94 4.42 -8.24 21.27
C GLU A 94 3.21 -9.08 20.83
N ASP A 95 3.49 -10.23 20.24
CA ASP A 95 2.52 -11.19 19.71
C ASP A 95 1.54 -10.66 18.63
N ASP A 96 1.80 -9.48 18.08
CA ASP A 96 1.04 -8.90 16.96
C ASP A 96 1.86 -9.01 15.67
N GLN A 97 1.18 -9.13 14.52
CA GLN A 97 1.82 -9.30 13.23
C GLN A 97 1.55 -8.12 12.28
N PHE A 98 2.55 -7.82 11.48
CA PHE A 98 2.48 -6.86 10.41
C PHE A 98 2.30 -7.59 9.05
N CYS A 99 1.05 -7.70 8.60
CA CYS A 99 0.70 -8.35 7.34
C CYS A 99 0.64 -7.38 6.14
N LEU A 100 1.12 -7.84 4.98
CA LEU A 100 1.06 -7.16 3.69
C LEU A 100 0.57 -8.15 2.62
N VAL A 101 -0.12 -7.65 1.60
CA VAL A 101 -0.38 -8.42 0.37
C VAL A 101 0.26 -7.76 -0.84
N THR A 102 0.80 -8.56 -1.75
CA THR A 102 1.49 -8.09 -2.95
C THR A 102 1.32 -9.03 -4.13
N ASN A 103 1.28 -8.48 -5.34
CA ASN A 103 1.39 -9.22 -6.60
C ASN A 103 2.84 -9.27 -7.12
N CYS A 104 3.84 -8.89 -6.31
CA CYS A 104 5.24 -9.11 -6.67
C CYS A 104 5.51 -10.61 -6.79
N ASP A 105 6.26 -10.99 -7.82
CA ASP A 105 6.76 -12.34 -7.97
C ASP A 105 7.81 -12.58 -6.88
N LEU A 106 7.40 -13.30 -5.84
CA LEU A 106 8.20 -13.68 -4.69
C LEU A 106 8.02 -15.17 -4.50
N ASP A 107 9.12 -15.90 -4.36
CA ASP A 107 9.12 -17.31 -4.01
C ASP A 107 8.87 -17.48 -2.51
N VAL A 108 7.91 -18.34 -2.18
CA VAL A 108 7.49 -18.57 -0.78
C VAL A 108 8.58 -19.19 0.10
N SER A 109 9.56 -19.86 -0.51
CA SER A 109 10.61 -20.61 0.19
C SER A 109 11.93 -19.83 0.22
N SER A 110 12.34 -19.22 -0.89
CA SER A 110 13.63 -18.52 -0.98
C SER A 110 13.57 -17.05 -0.56
N ASP A 111 12.42 -16.39 -0.68
CA ASP A 111 12.36 -14.93 -0.55
C ASP A 111 11.91 -14.45 0.84
N VAL A 112 11.86 -15.34 1.83
CA VAL A 112 11.45 -15.01 3.20
C VAL A 112 12.31 -13.88 3.78
N GLU A 113 13.59 -13.81 3.43
CA GLU A 113 14.51 -12.74 3.84
C GLU A 113 14.09 -11.35 3.35
N ILE A 114 13.31 -11.27 2.26
CA ILE A 114 12.79 -10.02 1.68
C ILE A 114 11.58 -9.49 2.47
N ALA A 115 10.92 -10.33 3.29
CA ALA A 115 9.72 -9.96 4.03
C ALA A 115 9.92 -8.74 4.93
N GLN A 116 11.02 -8.73 5.70
CA GLN A 116 11.34 -7.64 6.62
C GLN A 116 11.74 -6.34 5.88
N PRO A 117 12.68 -6.36 4.90
CA PRO A 117 12.95 -5.19 4.06
C PRO A 117 11.70 -4.64 3.35
N LEU A 118 10.80 -5.50 2.88
CA LEU A 118 9.55 -5.09 2.24
C LEU A 118 8.62 -4.37 3.24
N ALA A 119 8.51 -4.89 4.46
CA ALA A 119 7.74 -4.25 5.53
C ALA A 119 8.34 -2.89 5.92
N GLU A 120 9.66 -2.76 5.96
CA GLU A 120 10.34 -1.49 6.20
C GLU A 120 10.12 -0.51 5.06
N ALA A 121 10.28 -0.92 3.80
CA ALA A 121 9.98 -0.10 2.63
C ALA A 121 8.51 0.40 2.65
N TYR A 122 7.56 -0.47 3.02
CA TYR A 122 6.17 -0.06 3.22
C TYR A 122 6.02 1.01 4.32
N ARG A 123 6.72 0.87 5.45
CA ARG A 123 6.64 1.84 6.56
C ARG A 123 7.17 3.23 6.17
N HIS A 124 8.14 3.32 5.26
CA HIS A 124 8.61 4.60 4.72
C HIS A 124 7.50 5.40 4.02
N ARG A 125 6.40 4.76 3.59
CA ARG A 125 5.19 5.45 3.11
C ARG A 125 4.63 6.44 4.14
N TRP A 126 4.80 6.19 5.45
CA TRP A 126 4.40 7.15 6.51
C TRP A 126 5.17 8.48 6.42
N GLY A 127 6.35 8.47 5.79
CA GLY A 127 7.09 9.68 5.43
C GLY A 127 6.23 10.64 4.62
N ILE A 128 5.36 10.15 3.72
CA ILE A 128 4.45 11.00 2.94
C ILE A 128 3.52 11.77 3.88
N GLU A 129 2.83 11.10 4.79
CA GLU A 129 1.89 11.73 5.72
C GLU A 129 2.59 12.72 6.65
N THR A 130 3.79 12.38 7.13
CA THR A 130 4.60 13.26 7.96
C THR A 130 5.08 14.48 7.19
N SER A 131 5.54 14.31 5.95
CA SER A 131 5.96 15.40 5.07
C SER A 131 4.80 16.34 4.75
N TYR A 132 3.62 15.82 4.40
CA TYR A 132 2.45 16.67 4.15
C TYR A 132 2.00 17.43 5.39
N ARG A 133 1.99 16.80 6.58
CA ARG A 133 1.71 17.49 7.84
C ARG A 133 2.71 18.63 8.08
N LYS A 134 3.99 18.39 7.81
CA LYS A 134 5.03 19.43 7.95
C LYS A 134 4.88 20.54 6.93
N ILE A 135 4.64 20.23 5.65
CA ILE A 135 4.37 21.25 4.62
C ILE A 135 3.20 22.13 5.06
N THR A 136 2.11 21.55 5.59
CA THR A 136 0.97 22.36 6.07
C THR A 136 1.29 23.27 7.26
N GLU A 137 2.31 22.96 8.06
CA GLU A 137 2.78 23.86 9.13
C GLU A 137 3.53 25.08 8.56
N PHE A 138 4.17 24.95 7.39
CA PHE A 138 4.91 26.03 6.71
C PHE A 138 4.08 26.80 5.68
N LEU A 139 2.98 26.22 5.18
CA LEU A 139 2.14 26.89 4.19
C LEU A 139 1.55 28.20 4.75
N PRO A 140 1.62 29.30 3.98
CA PRO A 140 0.86 30.50 4.32
C PRO A 140 -0.61 30.16 4.52
N ARG A 141 -1.20 30.62 5.63
CA ARG A 141 -2.63 30.42 5.89
C ARG A 141 -3.42 31.21 4.84
N THR A 142 -4.09 30.50 3.93
CA THR A 142 -5.01 31.07 2.95
C THR A 142 -6.43 30.60 3.23
N SER A 143 -7.40 31.50 3.16
CA SER A 143 -8.84 31.20 3.22
C SER A 143 -9.45 31.03 1.81
N SER A 144 -8.65 31.15 0.76
CA SER A 144 -9.14 31.04 -0.61
C SER A 144 -9.55 29.60 -0.94
N PRO A 145 -10.77 29.38 -1.45
CA PRO A 145 -11.21 28.06 -1.92
C PRO A 145 -10.62 27.68 -3.28
N THR A 146 -9.99 28.63 -3.99
CA THR A 146 -9.52 28.45 -5.37
C THR A 146 -8.32 27.49 -5.42
N PHE A 147 -8.45 26.41 -6.19
CA PHE A 147 -7.41 25.38 -6.30
C PHE A 147 -6.05 25.92 -6.76
N SER A 148 -6.02 26.77 -7.78
CA SER A 148 -4.77 27.34 -8.31
C SER A 148 -4.00 28.14 -7.27
N ILE A 149 -4.70 28.90 -6.40
CA ILE A 149 -4.08 29.64 -5.29
C ILE A 149 -3.49 28.67 -4.26
N ARG A 150 -4.21 27.61 -3.91
CA ARG A 150 -3.72 26.58 -2.98
C ARG A 150 -2.52 25.82 -3.55
N LEU A 151 -2.54 25.50 -4.85
CA LEU A 151 -1.44 24.85 -5.55
C LEU A 151 -0.20 25.75 -5.59
N PHE A 152 -0.37 27.04 -5.89
CA PHE A 152 0.74 28.01 -5.87
C PHE A 152 1.44 28.06 -4.51
N TYR A 153 0.69 28.18 -3.41
CA TYR A 153 1.27 28.16 -2.07
C TYR A 153 1.98 26.84 -1.76
N PHE A 154 1.42 25.71 -2.22
CA PHE A 154 2.05 24.41 -2.08
C PHE A 154 3.39 24.33 -2.82
N LEU A 155 3.44 24.75 -4.08
CA LEU A 155 4.65 24.76 -4.90
C LEU A 155 5.72 25.70 -4.32
N LEU A 156 5.33 26.89 -3.84
CA LEU A 156 6.24 27.83 -3.20
C LEU A 156 6.89 27.26 -1.92
N ALA A 157 6.17 26.44 -1.17
CA ALA A 157 6.67 25.86 0.08
C ALA A 157 7.64 24.67 -0.12
N ILE A 158 7.70 24.11 -1.34
CA ILE A 158 8.56 22.96 -1.67
C ILE A 158 9.80 23.35 -2.51
N GLU A 159 9.87 24.58 -3.03
CA GLU A 159 11.07 25.07 -3.72
C GLU A 159 12.20 25.33 -2.70
N PRO A 160 13.39 24.74 -2.89
CA PRO A 160 14.55 25.10 -2.09
C PRO A 160 15.04 26.49 -2.49
N VAL A 161 15.28 27.36 -1.50
CA VAL A 161 16.02 28.62 -1.64
C VAL A 161 17.51 28.33 -1.70
#